data_AF-A0A6I3UA33-F1
#
_entry.id   AF-A0A6I3UA33-F1
#
_cell.length_a   1.000
_cell.length_b   1.000
_cell.length_c   1.000
_cell.angle_alpha   90.00
_cell.angle_beta   90.00
_cell.angle_gamma   90.00
#
_symmetry.space_group_name_H-M   'P 1'
#
loop_
_entity.id
_entity.type
_entity.pdbx_description
1 polymer ?
#
loop_
_entity_poly.entity_id
_entity_poly.type
_entity_poly.pdbx_seq_one_letter_code
_entity_poly.pdbx_strand_id
1 'polypeptide(L)'
;VKSVLQEKDRLGGIIGAVSEHLTFDMHYQTALEIALGASSQHIIVEDENAATKAIDLLKRNRSGRATFLPLTTIKARTISSQNQDTIAASPGFLGMADE
;
A
#
# COMPACT_ATOMS: atom_id res chain seq x y z
N VAL A 1 7.15 10.04 -3.30
CA VAL A 1 5.69 9.90 -3.09
C VAL A 1 4.96 11.22 -3.28
N LYS A 2 5.17 12.23 -2.42
CA LYS A 2 4.50 13.55 -2.50
C LYS A 2 4.47 14.18 -3.91
N SER A 3 5.60 14.16 -4.63
CA SER A 3 5.68 14.74 -5.99
C SER A 3 4.75 14.06 -7.01
N VAL A 4 4.51 12.75 -6.89
CA VAL A 4 3.59 12.03 -7.78
C VAL A 4 2.14 12.36 -7.42
N LEU A 5 1.81 12.38 -6.13
CA LEU A 5 0.46 12.70 -5.66
C LEU A 5 0.05 14.14 -6.00
N GLN A 6 0.99 15.08 -5.99
CA GLN A 6 0.76 16.47 -6.40
C GLN A 6 0.50 16.64 -7.90
N GLU A 7 1.01 15.72 -8.72
CA GLU A 7 0.85 15.74 -10.18
C GLU A 7 -0.18 14.70 -10.66
N LYS A 8 -1.03 14.19 -9.75
CA LYS A 8 -1.96 13.08 -10.06
C LYS A 8 -2.88 13.38 -11.25
N ASP A 9 -3.40 14.60 -11.32
CA ASP A 9 -4.35 15.03 -12.36
C ASP A 9 -3.67 15.11 -13.73
N ARG A 10 -2.38 15.45 -13.75
CA ARG A 10 -1.57 15.53 -14.98
C ARG A 10 -1.12 14.16 -15.46
N LEU A 11 -0.76 13.26 -14.53
CA LEU A 11 -0.29 11.91 -14.86
C LEU A 11 -1.42 11.02 -15.36
N GLY A 12 -2.60 11.15 -14.75
CA GLY A 12 -3.74 10.26 -14.96
C GLY A 12 -3.50 8.87 -14.36
N GLY A 13 -4.57 8.25 -13.85
CA GLY A 13 -4.53 6.89 -13.30
C GLY A 13 -3.77 6.73 -11.97
N ILE A 14 -3.48 7.84 -11.28
CA ILE A 14 -2.96 7.82 -9.90
C ILE A 14 -4.15 7.93 -8.95
N ILE A 15 -4.36 6.90 -8.13
CA ILE A 15 -5.52 6.82 -7.23
C ILE A 15 -5.20 7.51 -5.89
N GLY A 16 -4.08 7.16 -5.26
CA GLY A 16 -3.68 7.73 -3.97
C GLY A 16 -2.64 6.87 -3.25
N ALA A 17 -2.14 7.33 -2.10
CA ALA A 17 -1.37 6.46 -1.21
C ALA A 17 -2.29 5.44 -0.52
N VAL A 18 -1.77 4.26 -0.17
CA VAL A 18 -2.52 3.22 0.56
C VAL A 18 -3.18 3.78 1.83
N SER A 19 -2.47 4.63 2.58
CA SER A 19 -2.98 5.26 3.80
C SER A 19 -4.25 6.13 3.59
N GLU A 20 -4.47 6.65 2.39
CA GLU A 20 -5.66 7.47 2.08
C GLU A 20 -6.93 6.62 1.89
N HIS A 21 -6.76 5.31 1.69
CA HIS A 21 -7.84 4.37 1.38
C HIS A 21 -8.07 3.32 2.47
N LEU A 22 -7.43 3.47 3.63
CA LEU A 22 -7.62 2.59 4.78
C LEU A 22 -8.22 3.37 5.95
N THR A 23 -9.05 2.69 6.73
CA THR A 23 -9.57 3.20 8.00
C THR A 23 -9.49 2.07 9.01
N PHE A 24 -9.13 2.41 10.23
CA PHE A 24 -8.93 1.45 11.31
C PHE A 24 -9.83 1.78 12.49
N ASP A 25 -10.21 0.76 13.25
CA ASP A 25 -10.68 1.00 14.61
C ASP A 25 -9.56 1.67 15.42
N MET A 26 -9.89 2.75 16.15
CA MET A 26 -8.93 3.48 16.97
C MET A 26 -8.21 2.58 17.98
N HIS A 27 -8.87 1.53 18.46
CA HIS A 27 -8.29 0.56 19.38
C HIS A 27 -7.08 -0.18 18.78
N TYR A 28 -7.07 -0.40 17.46
CA TYR A 28 -6.02 -1.13 16.75
C TYR A 28 -5.09 -0.23 15.93
N GLN A 29 -5.33 1.08 15.91
CA GLN A 29 -4.65 2.02 15.02
C GLN A 29 -3.12 1.92 15.13
N THR A 30 -2.56 1.97 16.34
CA THR A 30 -1.09 1.91 16.52
C THR A 30 -0.50 0.59 16.01
N ALA A 31 -1.17 -0.54 16.25
CA ALA A 31 -0.69 -1.84 15.79
C ALA A 31 -0.68 -1.91 14.25
N LEU A 32 -1.75 -1.41 13.61
CA LEU A 32 -1.89 -1.41 12.15
C LEU A 32 -0.95 -0.41 11.47
N GLU A 33 -0.73 0.77 12.05
CA GLU A 33 0.28 1.73 11.57
C GLU A 33 1.69 1.14 11.60
N ILE A 34 2.05 0.45 12.68
CA ILE A 34 3.34 -0.22 12.81
C ILE A 34 3.46 -1.35 11.78
N ALA A 35 2.42 -2.19 11.64
CA ALA A 35 2.42 -3.31 10.71
C ALA A 35 2.53 -2.85 9.24
N LEU A 36 1.84 -1.77 8.86
CA LEU A 36 1.92 -1.20 7.53
C LEU A 36 3.28 -0.51 7.29
N GLY A 37 3.77 0.25 8.26
CA GLY A 37 5.04 0.98 8.14
C GLY A 37 5.15 1.76 6.82
N ALA A 38 6.25 1.56 6.09
CA ALA A 38 6.48 2.22 4.79
C ALA A 38 5.51 1.78 3.69
N SER A 39 4.82 0.64 3.84
CA SER A 39 3.84 0.16 2.85
C SER A 39 2.61 1.07 2.75
N SER A 40 2.28 1.79 3.83
CA SER A 40 1.23 2.80 3.86
C SER A 40 1.42 3.92 2.81
N GLN A 41 2.66 4.19 2.41
CA GLN A 41 3.03 5.22 1.43
C GLN A 41 3.17 4.68 0.00
N HIS A 42 2.85 3.41 -0.24
CA HIS A 42 2.80 2.87 -1.60
C HIS A 42 1.65 3.52 -2.36
N ILE A 43 1.83 3.75 -3.66
CA ILE A 43 0.89 4.50 -4.49
C ILE A 43 0.05 3.50 -5.30
N ILE A 44 -1.26 3.54 -5.10
CA ILE A 44 -2.23 2.79 -5.88
C ILE A 44 -2.39 3.48 -7.23
N VAL A 45 -2.33 2.71 -8.32
CA VAL A 45 -2.53 3.19 -9.68
C VAL A 45 -3.48 2.27 -10.44
N GLU A 46 -4.18 2.82 -11.43
CA GLU A 46 -5.14 2.06 -12.23
C GLU A 46 -4.47 0.90 -12.97
N ASP A 47 -3.32 1.16 -13.61
CA ASP A 47 -2.59 0.20 -14.44
C ASP A 47 -1.06 0.46 -14.49
N GLU A 48 -0.34 -0.38 -15.21
CA GLU A 48 1.12 -0.31 -15.36
C GLU A 48 1.57 0.91 -16.20
N ASN A 49 0.70 1.42 -17.07
CA ASN A 49 0.98 2.60 -17.87
C ASN A 49 1.02 3.86 -16.98
N ALA A 50 0.05 3.99 -16.06
CA ALA A 50 0.05 5.03 -15.04
C ALA A 50 1.31 4.95 -14.14
N ALA A 51 1.69 3.74 -13.69
CA ALA A 51 2.94 3.55 -12.95
C ALA A 51 4.17 4.02 -13.74
N THR A 52 4.27 3.66 -15.03
CA THR A 52 5.41 4.00 -15.89
C THR A 52 5.54 5.53 -16.06
N LYS A 53 4.43 6.22 -16.32
CA LYS A 53 4.41 7.70 -16.41
C LYS A 53 4.89 8.35 -15.11
N ALA A 54 4.44 7.85 -13.96
CA ALA A 54 4.84 8.37 -12.67
C ALA A 54 6.33 8.11 -12.36
N ILE A 55 6.85 6.94 -12.72
CA ILE A 55 8.28 6.62 -12.63
C ILE A 55 9.11 7.58 -13.49
N ASP A 56 8.67 7.87 -14.72
CA ASP A 56 9.36 8.80 -15.61
C ASP A 56 9.36 10.23 -15.08
N LEU A 57 8.25 10.68 -14.48
CA LEU A 57 8.19 11.97 -13.79
C LEU A 57 9.20 12.03 -12.63
N LEU A 58 9.26 10.99 -11.79
CA LEU A 58 10.21 10.92 -10.69
C LEU A 58 11.67 10.97 -11.18
N LYS A 59 11.98 10.26 -12.28
CA LYS A 59 13.32 10.27 -12.90
C LYS A 59 13.68 11.65 -13.45
N ARG A 60 12.79 12.26 -14.24
CA ARG A 60 13.01 13.59 -14.85
C ARG A 60 13.25 14.65 -13.80
N ASN A 61 12.47 14.62 -12.71
CA ASN A 61 12.54 15.61 -11.64
C ASN A 61 13.55 15.22 -10.54
N ARG A 62 14.27 14.10 -10.68
CA ARG A 62 15.19 13.55 -9.65
C ARG A 62 14.56 13.51 -8.25
N SER A 63 13.26 13.23 -8.19
CA SER A 63 12.42 13.40 -7.00
C SER A 63 12.32 12.12 -6.14
N GLY A 64 13.32 11.24 -6.25
CA GLY A 64 13.43 10.01 -5.48
C GLY A 64 12.71 8.81 -6.09
N ARG A 65 12.31 7.88 -5.22
CA ARG A 65 11.69 6.59 -5.58
C ARG A 65 10.33 6.45 -4.90
N ALA A 66 9.46 5.63 -5.47
CA ALA A 66 8.18 5.22 -4.90
C ALA A 66 7.87 3.79 -5.33
N THR A 67 7.06 3.09 -4.54
CA THR A 67 6.49 1.80 -4.92
C THR A 67 5.08 2.03 -5.43
N PHE A 68 4.76 1.41 -6.57
CA PHE A 68 3.45 1.51 -7.22
C PHE A 68 2.73 0.17 -7.15
N LEU A 69 1.42 0.21 -6.96
CA LEU A 69 0.53 -0.92 -6.83
C LEU A 69 -0.53 -0.84 -7.93
N PRO A 70 -0.28 -1.43 -9.12
CA PRO A 70 -1.25 -1.42 -10.21
C PRO A 70 -2.42 -2.35 -9.92
N LEU A 71 -3.65 -1.85 -9.98
CA LEU A 71 -4.85 -2.64 -9.71
C LEU A 71 -5.03 -3.80 -10.69
N THR A 72 -4.54 -3.65 -11.93
CA THR A 72 -4.56 -4.69 -12.97
C THR A 72 -3.70 -5.92 -12.66
N THR A 73 -2.64 -5.78 -11.86
CA THR A 73 -1.63 -6.84 -11.68
C THR A 73 -1.28 -7.17 -10.24
N ILE A 74 -1.72 -6.37 -9.27
CA ILE A 74 -1.48 -6.66 -7.86
C ILE A 74 -2.06 -8.02 -7.48
N LYS A 75 -1.27 -8.78 -6.72
CA LYS A 75 -1.68 -10.05 -6.14
C LYS A 75 -1.70 -9.92 -4.63
N ALA A 76 -2.85 -10.24 -4.03
CA ALA A 76 -2.97 -10.33 -2.59
C ALA A 76 -1.95 -11.34 -2.04
N ARG A 77 -1.30 -10.98 -0.94
CA ARG A 77 -0.43 -11.90 -0.20
C ARG A 77 -1.25 -12.47 0.95
N THR A 78 -1.35 -13.79 0.99
CA THR A 78 -2.00 -14.49 2.09
C THR A 78 -0.95 -15.16 2.97
N ILE A 79 -1.30 -15.39 4.23
CA ILE A 79 -0.52 -16.23 5.14
C ILE A 79 -0.92 -17.69 4.87
N SER A 80 0.05 -18.61 4.84
CA SER A 80 -0.25 -20.04 4.67
C SER A 80 -1.07 -20.57 5.85
N SER A 81 -1.93 -21.56 5.61
CA SER A 81 -2.76 -22.17 6.67
C SER A 81 -1.94 -22.65 7.86
N GLN A 82 -0.80 -23.31 7.62
CA GLN A 82 0.12 -23.75 8.67
C GLN A 82 0.62 -22.60 9.55
N ASN A 83 0.94 -21.45 8.94
CA ASN A 83 1.37 -20.28 9.69
C ASN A 83 0.20 -19.62 10.42
N GLN A 84 -1.00 -19.61 9.83
CA GLN A 84 -2.21 -19.13 10.48
C GLN A 84 -2.52 -19.93 11.75
N ASP A 85 -2.52 -21.26 11.67
CA ASP A 85 -2.76 -22.14 12.83
C ASP A 85 -1.76 -21.88 13.96
N THR A 86 -0.49 -21.70 13.58
CA THR A 86 0.60 -21.42 14.54
C THR A 86 0.42 -20.06 15.21
N ILE A 87 0.05 -19.02 14.45
CA ILE A 87 -0.17 -17.66 14.97
C ILE A 87 -1.42 -17.64 15.86
N ALA A 88 -2.49 -18.33 15.45
CA ALA A 88 -3.75 -18.39 16.18
C ALA A 88 -3.61 -19.08 17.55
N ALA A 89 -2.66 -20.00 17.69
CA ALA A 89 -2.35 -20.64 18.97
C ALA A 89 -1.52 -19.74 19.92
N SER A 90 -1.00 -18.60 19.45
CA SER A 90 -0.18 -17.71 20.28
C SER A 90 -1.02 -16.97 21.33
N PRO A 91 -0.56 -16.91 22.60
CA PRO A 91 -1.21 -16.08 23.62
C PRO A 91 -1.30 -14.62 23.16
N GLY A 92 -2.50 -14.05 23.29
CA GLY A 92 -2.77 -12.66 22.90
C GLY A 92 -3.09 -12.45 21.42
N PHE A 93 -3.21 -13.51 20.62
CA PHE A 93 -3.76 -13.40 19.27
C PHE A 93 -5.22 -12.92 19.32
N LEU A 94 -5.54 -11.92 18.51
CA LEU A 94 -6.88 -11.31 18.46
C LEU A 94 -7.65 -11.68 17.18
N GLY A 95 -6.95 -11.95 16.09
CA GLY A 95 -7.53 -12.15 14.76
C GLY A 95 -6.62 -11.66 13.65
N MET A 96 -7.02 -11.90 12.41
CA MET A 96 -6.39 -11.31 11.24
C MET A 96 -7.02 -9.95 10.91
N ALA A 97 -6.25 -9.05 10.29
CA ALA A 97 -6.74 -7.70 9.99
C ALA A 97 -7.70 -7.61 8.79
N ASP A 98 -7.79 -8.68 7.99
CA ASP A 98 -8.68 -8.82 6.84
C ASP A 98 -9.97 -9.59 7.16
N GLU A 99 -10.17 -10.01 8.41
CA GLU A 99 -11.38 -10.66 8.93
C GLU A 99 -12.41 -9.67 9.49
#